data_AF-A0A7Y0XBL9-F1
#
_entry.id   AF-A0A7Y0XBL9-F1
#
_cell.length_a   1.000
_cell.length_b   1.000
_cell.length_c   1.000
_cell.angle_alpha   90.00
_cell.angle_beta   90.00
_cell.angle_gamma   90.00
#
_symmetry.space_group_name_H-M   'P 1'
#
loop_
_entity.id
_entity.type
_entity.pdbx_description
1 polymer ?
#
loop_
_entity_poly.entity_id
_entity_poly.type
_entity_poly.pdbx_seq_one_letter_code
_entity_poly.pdbx_strand_id
1 'polypeptide(L)'
;MKHASTTSVRGDFDNHVVTHKGMPNRFFKKGDEFWVNIQGADGQWHDYKISYTFGWEPLQQYMVEFEDGRVQLIPFAWDTRAKVEGGQ
;
A
#
# COMPACT_ATOMS: atom_id res chain seq x y z
N MET A 1 -11.07 -7.01 -6.91
CA MET A 1 -9.96 -6.06 -7.20
C MET A 1 -10.56 -4.81 -7.79
N LYS A 2 -10.10 -3.62 -7.38
CA LYS A 2 -10.48 -2.32 -7.95
C LYS A 2 -9.21 -1.52 -8.25
N HIS A 3 -9.25 -0.62 -9.23
CA HIS A 3 -8.17 0.36 -9.39
C HIS A 3 -8.05 1.22 -8.12
N ALA A 4 -6.83 1.61 -7.78
CA ALA A 4 -6.57 2.55 -6.69
C ALA A 4 -7.15 3.92 -7.05
N SER A 5 -7.97 4.46 -6.15
CA SER A 5 -8.66 5.73 -6.28
C SER A 5 -9.03 6.24 -4.90
N THR A 6 -9.47 7.49 -4.79
CA THR A 6 -9.97 8.09 -3.55
C THR A 6 -11.17 7.35 -2.94
N THR A 7 -11.91 6.56 -3.72
CA THR A 7 -13.07 5.80 -3.21
C THR A 7 -12.76 4.33 -2.90
N SER A 8 -11.63 3.83 -3.36
CA SER A 8 -11.23 2.43 -3.20
C SER A 8 -10.07 2.23 -2.24
N VAL A 9 -9.26 3.26 -1.99
CA VAL A 9 -8.17 3.26 -1.02
C VAL A 9 -8.70 3.66 0.36
N ARG A 10 -8.42 2.83 1.37
CA ARG A 10 -8.82 3.03 2.77
C ARG A 10 -7.65 3.38 3.69
N GLY A 11 -6.43 3.19 3.23
CA GLY A 11 -5.22 3.50 3.99
C GLY A 11 -4.83 4.96 3.91
N ASP A 12 -3.94 5.35 4.83
CA ASP A 12 -3.37 6.69 4.89
C ASP A 12 -2.16 6.81 3.95
N PHE A 13 -2.24 7.73 3.00
CA PHE A 13 -1.18 8.05 2.04
C PHE A 13 -0.70 9.50 2.21
N ASP A 14 -0.82 10.07 3.42
CA ASP A 14 -0.24 11.36 3.77
C ASP A 14 1.11 11.19 4.49
N ASN A 15 2.08 10.60 3.78
CA ASN A 15 3.41 10.26 4.31
C ASN A 15 3.41 9.31 5.52
N HIS A 16 2.37 8.48 5.64
CA HIS A 16 2.23 7.51 6.72
C HIS A 16 3.31 6.42 6.65
N VAL A 17 3.85 6.02 7.81
CA VAL A 17 4.87 4.95 7.88
C VAL A 17 4.32 3.74 8.62
N VAL A 18 4.34 2.60 7.94
CA VAL A 18 4.02 1.29 8.53
C VAL A 18 5.29 0.48 8.68
N THR A 19 5.64 0.15 9.92
CA THR A 19 6.77 -0.75 10.21
C THR A 19 6.32 -2.20 10.09
N HIS A 20 6.84 -2.91 9.09
CA HIS A 20 6.59 -4.34 8.90
C HIS A 20 7.91 -5.10 9.05
N LYS A 21 7.98 -6.06 9.98
CA LYS A 21 9.20 -6.85 10.26
C LYS A 21 10.44 -5.96 10.50
N GLY A 22 10.27 -4.83 11.18
CA GLY A 22 11.35 -3.88 11.47
C GLY A 22 11.73 -2.94 10.33
N MET A 23 11.07 -3.03 9.16
CA MET A 23 11.34 -2.17 8.01
C MET A 23 10.26 -1.08 7.88
N PRO A 24 10.63 0.21 7.80
CA PRO A 24 9.68 1.33 7.71
C PRO A 24 9.20 1.56 6.28
N ASN A 25 7.93 1.25 5.98
CA ASN A 25 7.36 1.42 4.64
C ASN A 25 6.52 2.69 4.60
N ARG A 26 6.83 3.61 3.69
CA ARG A 26 6.15 4.92 3.62
C ARG A 26 5.09 4.92 2.53
N PHE A 27 3.85 5.20 2.89
CA PHE A 27 2.72 5.39 1.98
C PHE A 27 2.53 6.89 1.72
N PHE A 28 2.42 7.28 0.45
CA PHE A 28 2.38 8.69 0.07
C PHE A 28 1.70 8.91 -1.29
N LYS A 29 1.32 10.14 -1.61
CA LYS A 29 0.76 10.50 -2.92
C LYS A 29 1.74 11.23 -3.82
N LYS A 30 1.62 11.03 -5.14
CA LYS A 30 2.19 11.88 -6.18
C LYS A 30 1.03 12.39 -7.05
N GLY A 31 0.55 13.60 -6.80
CA GLY A 31 -0.70 14.08 -7.39
C GLY A 31 -1.89 13.22 -6.94
N ASP A 32 -2.65 12.68 -7.89
CA ASP A 32 -3.78 11.79 -7.64
C ASP A 32 -3.39 10.30 -7.49
N GLU A 33 -2.10 9.99 -7.64
CA GLU A 33 -1.59 8.63 -7.60
C GLU A 33 -1.17 8.23 -6.19
N PHE A 34 -1.36 6.94 -5.87
CA PHE A 34 -1.01 6.33 -4.60
C PHE A 34 0.31 5.55 -4.74
N TRP A 35 1.24 5.78 -3.84
CA TRP A 35 2.59 5.23 -3.90
C TRP A 35 3.02 4.66 -2.55
N VAL A 36 3.92 3.68 -2.60
CA VAL A 36 4.59 3.13 -1.42
C VAL A 36 6.09 3.08 -1.65
N ASN A 37 6.87 3.53 -0.68
CA ASN A 37 8.30 3.31 -0.61
C ASN A 37 8.55 2.07 0.25
N ILE A 38 9.09 1.01 -0.36
CA ILE A 38 9.27 -0.31 0.26
C ILE A 38 10.49 -1.01 -0.32
N GLN A 39 11.12 -1.87 0.48
CA GLN A 39 12.25 -2.66 0.05
C GLN A 39 11.86 -3.69 -1.02
N GLY A 40 12.56 -3.68 -2.15
CA GLY A 40 12.45 -4.68 -3.20
C GLY A 40 13.20 -5.97 -2.86
N ALA A 41 13.09 -6.97 -3.75
CA ALA A 41 13.83 -8.23 -3.62
C ALA A 41 15.36 -8.06 -3.70
N ASP A 42 15.83 -6.93 -4.24
CA ASP A 42 17.23 -6.52 -4.31
C ASP A 42 17.75 -5.91 -2.99
N GLY A 43 16.90 -5.77 -1.98
CA GLY A 43 17.25 -5.14 -0.72
C GLY A 43 17.32 -3.62 -0.77
N GLN A 44 16.93 -2.98 -1.88
CA GLN A 44 16.93 -1.52 -2.01
C GLN A 44 15.52 -0.96 -1.84
N TRP A 45 15.43 0.31 -1.43
CA TRP A 45 14.17 1.02 -1.27
C TRP A 45 13.71 1.59 -2.60
N HIS A 46 12.49 1.25 -3.00
CA HIS A 46 11.91 1.70 -4.25
C HIS A 46 10.53 2.29 -4.04
N ASP A 47 10.19 3.27 -4.87
CA ASP A 47 8.84 3.80 -4.97
C ASP A 47 8.04 2.98 -5.97
N TYR A 48 6.97 2.33 -5.51
CA TYR A 48 6.04 1.61 -6.37
C TYR A 48 4.68 2.29 -6.37
N LYS A 49 4.10 2.44 -7.57
CA LYS A 49 2.72 2.89 -7.72
C LYS A 49 1.78 1.76 -7.29
N ILE A 50 0.88 2.08 -6.37
CA ILE A 50 -0.25 1.22 -6.03
C ILE A 50 -1.30 1.38 -7.12
N SER A 51 -1.41 0.39 -8.00
CA SER A 51 -2.35 0.39 -9.11
C SER A 51 -3.73 -0.15 -8.71
N TYR A 52 -3.78 -1.06 -7.72
CA TYR A 52 -5.01 -1.73 -7.34
C TYR A 52 -5.15 -1.97 -5.84
N THR A 53 -6.40 -2.12 -5.42
CA THR A 53 -6.79 -2.59 -4.10
C THR A 53 -7.53 -3.93 -4.18
N PHE A 54 -7.35 -4.74 -3.15
CA PHE A 54 -8.06 -6.00 -2.95
C PHE A 54 -8.46 -6.12 -1.48
N GLY A 55 -9.65 -6.68 -1.20
CA GLY A 55 -10.22 -6.62 0.15
C GLY A 55 -10.84 -5.25 0.46
N TRP A 56 -11.37 -5.13 1.67
CA TRP A 56 -12.13 -3.95 2.10
C TRP A 56 -12.05 -3.78 3.61
N GLU A 57 -12.64 -4.70 4.37
CA GLU A 57 -12.63 -4.73 5.82
C GLU A 57 -12.51 -6.19 6.31
N PRO A 58 -11.79 -6.47 7.41
CA PRO A 58 -10.95 -5.53 8.16
C PRO A 58 -9.60 -5.27 7.47
N LEU A 59 -9.23 -6.07 6.45
CA LEU A 59 -7.94 -5.96 5.77
C LEU A 59 -8.15 -5.54 4.32
N GLN A 60 -7.44 -4.49 3.92
CA GLN A 60 -7.27 -4.06 2.55
C GLN A 60 -5.82 -4.26 2.12
N GLN A 61 -5.66 -4.97 1.02
CA GLN A 61 -4.40 -5.29 0.41
C GLN A 61 -4.14 -4.41 -0.82
N TYR A 62 -2.89 -4.03 -1.02
CA TYR A 62 -2.46 -3.18 -2.13
C TYR A 62 -1.59 -3.95 -3.12
N MET A 63 -1.71 -3.58 -4.39
CA MET A 63 -1.01 -4.23 -5.49
C MET A 63 -0.30 -3.21 -6.38
N VAL A 64 0.90 -3.56 -6.80
CA VAL A 64 1.75 -2.80 -7.71
C VAL A 64 1.78 -3.50 -9.06
N GLU A 65 1.81 -2.72 -10.14
CA GLU A 65 1.92 -3.23 -11.52
C GLU A 65 3.25 -2.77 -12.12
N PHE A 66 3.98 -3.73 -12.69
CA PHE A 66 5.26 -3.49 -13.37
C PHE A 66 5.05 -3.24 -14.86
N GLU A 67 6.05 -2.65 -15.52
CA GLU A 67 6.00 -2.35 -16.97
C GLU A 67 5.79 -3.59 -17.84
N ASP A 68 6.19 -4.77 -17.35
CA ASP A 68 5.98 -6.06 -18.03
C ASP A 68 4.58 -6.66 -17.81
N GLY A 69 3.67 -5.91 -17.17
CA GLY A 69 2.29 -6.29 -16.90
C GLY A 69 2.11 -7.22 -15.70
N ARG A 70 3.19 -7.60 -15.00
CA ARG A 70 3.04 -8.38 -13.76
C ARG A 70 2.41 -7.51 -12.67
N VAL A 71 1.48 -8.10 -11.93
CA VAL A 71 0.87 -7.48 -10.76
C VAL A 71 1.28 -8.27 -9.51
N GLN A 72 1.82 -7.57 -8.51
CA GLN A 72 2.24 -8.18 -7.25
C GLN A 72 1.59 -7.49 -6.06
N LEU A 73 1.30 -8.29 -5.04
CA LEU A 73 0.82 -7.83 -3.74
C LEU A 73 2.01 -7.29 -2.94
N ILE A 74 1.83 -6.17 -2.24
CA ILE A 74 2.83 -5.76 -1.25
C ILE A 74 2.84 -6.75 -0.06
N PRO A 75 3.93 -6.83 0.73
CA PRO A 75 4.14 -7.89 1.72
C PRO A 75 3.20 -7.90 2.93
N PHE A 76 2.30 -6.93 3.06
CA PHE A 76 1.35 -6.83 4.16
C PHE A 76 0.10 -6.03 3.76
N ALA A 77 -1.03 -6.35 4.39
CA ALA A 77 -2.27 -5.61 4.23
C ALA A 77 -2.36 -4.44 5.24
N TRP A 78 -3.19 -3.47 4.89
CA TRP A 78 -3.68 -2.40 5.75
C TRP A 78 -4.92 -2.87 6.51
N ASP A 79 -4.92 -2.76 7.82
CA ASP A 79 -6.08 -2.92 8.69
C ASP A 79 -6.89 -1.63 8.73
N THR A 80 -8.08 -1.69 8.13
CA THR A 80 -8.97 -0.56 7.90
C THR A 80 -9.85 -0.25 9.10
N ARG A 81 -9.74 -1.02 10.20
CA ARG A 81 -10.49 -0.76 11.43
C ARG A 81 -10.03 0.55 12.08
N ALA A 82 -10.81 1.05 13.02
CA ALA A 82 -10.39 2.22 13.78
C ALA A 82 -9.17 1.91 14.66
N LYS A 83 -8.38 2.94 15.00
CA LYS A 83 -7.24 2.81 15.93
C LYS A 83 -7.60 2.14 17.26
N VAL A 84 -8.79 2.42 17.79
CA VAL A 84 -9.29 1.83 19.06
C VAL A 84 -9.56 0.32 18.94
N GLU A 85 -9.70 -0.20 17.73
CA GLU A 85 -9.88 -1.63 17.42
C GLU A 85 -8.58 -2.30 16.93
N GLY A 86 -7.48 -1.55 16.89
CA GLY A 86 -6.16 -2.02 16.47
C GLY A 86 -5.81 -1.79 15.00
N GLY A 87 -6.57 -0.96 14.28
CA GLY A 87 -6.26 -0.60 12.88
C GLY A 87 -5.00 0.27 12.71
N GLN A 88 -4.54 0.41 11.46
CA GLN A 88 -3.49 1.38 11.10
C GLN A 88 -4.05 2.80 10.96
#